data_AF-V4BP67-F1
#
_entry.id   AF-V4BP67-F1
#
_cell.length_a   1.000
_cell.length_b   1.000
_cell.length_c   1.000
_cell.angle_alpha   90.00
_cell.angle_beta   90.00
_cell.angle_gamma   90.00
#
_symmetry.space_group_name_H-M   'P 1'
#
loop_
_entity.id
_entity.type
_entity.pdbx_description
1 polymer ?
#
loop_
_entity_poly.entity_id
_entity_poly.type
_entity_poly.pdbx_seq_one_letter_code
_entity_poly.pdbx_strand_id
1 'polypeptide(L)'
;MRGSVQAVPSTYYINGNAYFSGKTVLYNSKRNPNFQSYLDHLTESIQPSFGAVRNIYTPDSGHRVARFQDLQPNAKYVVGGYEIFRPYK
;
A
#
# COMPACT_ATOMS: atom_id res chain seq x y z
N MET A 1 14.65 26.74 1.16
CA MET A 1 14.58 25.28 0.93
C MET A 1 13.14 24.81 1.15
N ARG A 2 12.31 24.75 0.10
CA ARG A 2 10.95 24.20 0.21
C ARG A 2 11.08 22.68 0.12
N GLY A 3 10.94 21.98 1.24
CA GLY A 3 10.89 20.52 1.26
C GLY A 3 9.74 20.05 0.38
N SER A 4 10.08 19.43 -0.76
CA SER A 4 9.13 18.84 -1.69
C SER A 4 8.21 17.91 -0.91
N VAL A 5 6.91 18.18 -0.91
CA VAL A 5 5.93 17.20 -0.44
C VAL A 5 6.11 15.97 -1.33
N GLN A 6 6.65 14.88 -0.78
CA GLN A 6 6.72 13.62 -1.50
C GLN A 6 5.30 13.08 -1.57
N ALA A 7 4.64 13.39 -2.68
CA ALA A 7 3.42 12.73 -3.11
C ALA A 7 3.82 11.56 -3.99
N VAL A 8 3.77 10.34 -3.46
CA VAL A 8 4.14 9.13 -4.20
C VAL A 8 2.87 8.39 -4.59
N PRO A 9 2.36 8.55 -5.82
CA PRO A 9 1.20 7.79 -6.27
C PRO A 9 1.61 6.34 -6.47
N SER A 10 0.87 5.39 -5.91
CA SER A 10 1.08 3.94 -6.12
C SER A 10 -0.25 3.22 -6.24
N THR A 11 -0.31 2.14 -7.02
CA THR A 11 -1.52 1.34 -7.19
C THR A 11 -1.48 0.12 -6.28
N TYR A 12 -2.53 -0.06 -5.48
CA TYR A 12 -2.65 -1.12 -4.50
C TYR A 12 -3.72 -2.13 -4.90
N TYR A 13 -3.38 -3.41 -4.86
CA TYR A 13 -4.28 -4.54 -5.06
C TYR A 13 -4.53 -5.25 -3.73
N ILE A 14 -5.63 -5.99 -3.62
CA ILE A 14 -5.99 -6.71 -2.39
C ILE A 14 -5.46 -8.14 -2.49
N ASN A 15 -4.72 -8.57 -1.48
CA ASN A 15 -4.15 -9.92 -1.37
C ASN A 15 -5.23 -11.00 -1.61
N GLY A 16 -5.00 -11.89 -2.59
CA GLY A 16 -5.93 -12.97 -2.92
C GLY A 16 -7.29 -12.54 -3.51
N ASN A 17 -7.50 -11.27 -3.85
CA ASN A 17 -8.74 -10.80 -4.47
C ASN A 17 -8.53 -10.49 -5.95
N ALA A 18 -8.95 -11.43 -6.80
CA ALA A 18 -8.76 -11.30 -8.24
C ALA A 18 -9.73 -10.34 -8.94
N TYR A 19 -10.82 -9.97 -8.27
CA TYR A 19 -11.90 -9.15 -8.81
C TYR A 19 -11.69 -7.65 -8.54
N PHE A 20 -10.73 -7.30 -7.67
CA PHE A 20 -10.40 -5.91 -7.39
C PHE A 20 -9.37 -5.39 -8.40
N SER A 21 -9.75 -4.41 -9.21
CA SER A 21 -8.91 -3.83 -10.27
C SER A 21 -7.74 -2.97 -9.76
N GLY A 22 -7.61 -2.81 -8.45
CA GLY A 22 -6.60 -1.98 -7.81
C GLY A 22 -7.10 -0.56 -7.56
N LYS A 23 -6.49 0.12 -6.58
CA LYS A 23 -6.76 1.53 -6.28
C LYS A 23 -5.46 2.30 -6.17
N THR A 24 -5.34 3.39 -6.91
CA THR A 24 -4.22 4.32 -6.77
C THR A 24 -4.43 5.20 -5.54
N VAL A 25 -3.46 5.18 -4.63
CA VAL A 25 -3.45 5.98 -3.40
C VAL A 25 -2.16 6.79 -3.33
N LEU A 26 -2.26 8.04 -2.91
CA LEU A 26 -1.11 8.92 -2.76
C LEU A 26 -0.57 8.80 -1.34
N TYR A 27 0.69 8.38 -1.20
CA TYR A 27 1.42 8.68 0.02
C TYR A 27 1.68 10.18 0.10
N ASN A 28 1.34 10.79 1.22
CA ASN A 28 1.66 12.19 1.52
C ASN A 28 2.28 12.27 2.91
N SER A 29 3.56 12.61 2.99
CA SER A 29 4.32 12.65 4.25
C SER A 29 3.78 13.63 5.28
N LYS A 30 3.07 14.69 4.86
CA LYS A 30 2.43 15.64 5.80
C LYS A 30 1.21 15.03 6.49
N ARG A 31 0.48 14.13 5.82
CA ARG A 31 -0.71 13.46 6.38
C ARG A 31 -0.37 12.12 7.03
N ASN A 32 0.73 11.50 6.59
CA ASN A 32 1.17 10.17 7.00
C ASN A 32 2.62 10.27 7.51
N PRO A 33 2.83 10.72 8.75
CA PRO A 33 4.17 11.00 9.27
C PRO A 33 5.01 9.73 9.51
N ASN A 34 4.37 8.56 9.59
CA ASN A 34 5.03 7.28 9.75
C ASN A 34 4.34 6.18 8.91
N PHE A 35 4.97 5.00 8.87
CA PHE A 35 4.48 3.88 8.07
C PHE A 35 3.10 3.38 8.54
N GLN A 36 2.87 3.31 9.85
CA GLN A 36 1.58 2.86 10.40
C GLN A 36 0.43 3.78 9.98
N SER A 37 0.60 5.11 10.08
CA SER A 37 -0.41 6.06 9.62
C SER A 37 -0.73 5.89 8.13
N TYR A 38 0.24 5.49 7.32
CA TYR A 38 -0.03 5.18 5.91
C TYR A 38 -0.81 3.88 5.72
N LEU A 39 -0.57 2.84 6.53
CA LEU A 39 -1.38 1.62 6.52
C LEU A 39 -2.84 1.90 6.93
N ASP A 40 -3.04 2.79 7.91
CA ASP A 40 -4.38 3.21 8.32
C ASP A 40 -5.06 4.00 7.18
N HIS A 41 -4.33 4.91 6.53
CA HIS A 41 -4.83 5.64 5.36
C HIS A 41 -5.17 4.71 4.17
N LEU A 42 -4.38 3.66 3.94
CA LEU A 42 -4.68 2.63 2.94
C LEU A 42 -5.93 1.84 3.32
N THR A 43 -6.14 1.55 4.60
CA THR A 43 -7.36 0.89 5.09
C THR A 43 -8.60 1.71 4.77
N GLU A 44 -8.58 3.00 5.10
CA GLU A 44 -9.69 3.92 4.81
C GLU A 44 -9.91 4.10 3.31
N SER A 45 -8.82 4.13 2.54
CA SER A 45 -8.88 4.34 1.10
C SER A 45 -9.38 3.10 0.36
N ILE A 46 -8.88 1.91 0.70
CA ILE A 46 -9.15 0.68 -0.05
C ILE A 46 -10.38 -0.04 0.48
N GLN A 47 -10.67 0.08 1.79
CA GLN A 47 -11.76 -0.62 2.50
C GLN A 47 -11.81 -2.12 2.17
N PRO A 48 -10.70 -2.86 2.34
CA PRO A 48 -10.67 -4.27 1.97
C PRO A 48 -11.56 -5.09 2.92
N SER A 49 -12.15 -6.16 2.39
CA SER A 49 -13.07 -7.04 3.14
C SER A 49 -12.40 -7.76 4.32
N PHE A 50 -11.07 -7.89 4.33
CA PHE A 50 -10.31 -8.45 5.44
C PHE A 50 -10.11 -7.48 6.62
N GLY A 51 -10.57 -6.24 6.51
CA GLY A 51 -10.43 -5.21 7.56
C GLY A 51 -9.16 -4.37 7.41
N ALA A 52 -8.37 -4.24 8.48
CA ALA A 52 -7.23 -3.32 8.50
C ALA A 52 -6.06 -3.83 7.65
N VAL A 53 -5.48 -2.94 6.84
CA VAL A 53 -4.22 -3.19 6.14
C VAL A 53 -3.10 -3.24 7.17
N ARG A 54 -2.34 -4.35 7.19
CA ARG A 54 -1.20 -4.56 8.08
C ARG A 54 0.12 -4.74 7.33
N ASN A 55 0.02 -5.09 6.06
CA ASN A 55 1.16 -5.41 5.22
C ASN A 55 0.97 -4.85 3.82
N ILE A 56 2.09 -4.41 3.24
CA ILE A 56 2.23 -4.08 1.83
C ILE A 56 3.31 -5.01 1.28
N TYR A 57 3.04 -5.64 0.14
CA TYR A 57 3.95 -6.55 -0.53
C TYR A 57 4.23 -6.09 -1.96
N THR A 58 5.39 -6.43 -2.48
CA THR A 58 5.65 -6.37 -3.91
C THR A 58 4.82 -7.45 -4.62
N PRO A 59 4.26 -7.16 -5.81
CA PRO A 59 3.38 -8.10 -6.52
C PRO A 59 4.14 -9.34 -7.00
N ASP A 60 5.39 -9.19 -7.44
CA ASP A 60 6.14 -10.28 -8.08
C ASP A 60 6.83 -11.22 -7.08
N SER A 61 7.46 -10.66 -6.04
CA SER A 61 8.25 -11.46 -5.08
C SER A 61 7.54 -11.68 -3.74
N GLY A 62 6.41 -11.02 -3.49
CA GLY A 62 5.74 -11.04 -2.19
C GLY A 62 6.60 -10.45 -1.07
N HIS A 63 7.64 -9.68 -1.41
CA HIS A 63 8.51 -9.07 -0.41
C HIS A 63 7.76 -7.99 0.32
N ARG A 64 7.80 -8.06 1.65
CA ARG A 64 7.15 -7.07 2.50
C ARG A 64 7.89 -5.74 2.41
N VAL A 65 7.14 -4.69 2.07
CA VAL A 65 7.58 -3.30 2.18
C VAL A 65 7.53 -2.93 3.66
N ALA A 66 8.68 -2.61 4.24
CA ALA A 66 8.79 -2.33 5.68
C ALA A 66 8.70 -0.83 6.00
N ARG A 67 9.01 0.05 5.04
CA ARG A 67 9.07 1.49 5.24
C ARG A 67 8.59 2.25 4.01
N PHE A 68 8.19 3.50 4.21
CA PHE A 68 7.68 4.34 3.11
C PHE A 68 8.76 4.72 2.09
N GLN A 69 10.03 4.77 2.48
CA GLN A 69 11.15 5.05 1.56
C GLN A 69 11.31 3.96 0.49
N ASP A 70 10.78 2.77 0.76
CA ASP A 70 10.84 1.64 -0.16
C ASP A 70 9.67 1.69 -1.19
N LEU A 71 8.74 2.67 -1.05
CA LEU A 71 7.68 2.93 -2.01
C LEU A 71 8.21 3.72 -3.22
N GLN A 72 7.83 3.28 -4.41
CA GLN A 72 8.23 3.88 -5.68
C GLN A 72 7.02 4.51 -6.37
N PRO A 73 7.19 5.69 -7.02
CA PRO A 73 6.11 6.33 -7.74
C PRO A 73 5.66 5.48 -8.92
N ASN A 74 4.35 5.43 -9.15
CA ASN A 74 3.66 4.67 -10.19
C ASN A 74 3.93 3.15 -10.14
N ALA A 75 4.37 2.63 -9.00
CA ALA A 75 4.56 1.19 -8.79
C ALA A 75 3.26 0.51 -8.32
N LYS A 76 3.25 -0.82 -8.46
CA LYS A 76 2.16 -1.70 -8.01
C LYS A 76 2.55 -2.38 -6.71
N TYR A 77 1.59 -2.53 -5.80
CA TYR A 77 1.75 -3.22 -4.53
C TYR A 77 0.50 -4.04 -4.19
N VAL A 78 0.66 -5.00 -3.28
CA VAL A 78 -0.44 -5.80 -2.75
C VAL A 78 -0.61 -5.51 -1.26
N VAL A 79 -1.81 -5.12 -0.84
CA VAL A 79 -2.16 -4.94 0.57
C VAL A 79 -2.75 -6.22 1.15
N GLY A 80 -2.40 -6.52 2.40
CA GLY A 80 -2.96 -7.64 3.16
C GLY A 80 -3.13 -7.32 4.64
N GLY A 81 -4.00 -8.08 5.29
CA GLY A 81 -4.14 -8.13 6.74
C GLY A 81 -3.03 -8.98 7.36
N TYR A 82 -3.38 -9.77 8.37
CA TYR A 82 -2.46 -10.74 8.99
C TYR A 82 -2.38 -12.07 8.23
N GLU A 83 -3.12 -12.22 7.13
CA GLU A 83 -3.03 -13.43 6.31
C GLU A 83 -1.71 -13.54 5.51
N ILE A 84 -1.41 -14.77 5.12
CA ILE A 84 -0.27 -15.10 4.27
C ILE A 84 -0.45 -14.43 2.90
N PHE A 85 0.65 -13.90 2.34
CA PHE A 85 0.67 -13.35 0.99
C PHE A 85 0.27 -14.41 -0.05
N ARG A 86 -0.64 -14.02 -0.95
CA ARG A 86 -1.13 -14.78 -2.08
C ARG A 86 -0.91 -13.94 -3.34
N PRO A 87 0.02 -14.33 -4.23
CA PRO A 87 0.26 -13.57 -5.44
C PRO A 87 -1.01 -13.50 -6.29
N TYR A 88 -1.25 -12.33 -6.88
CA TYR A 88 -2.26 -12.16 -7.92
C TYR A 88 -1.69 -12.73 -9.23
N LYS A 89 -2.37 -13.71 -9.82
CA LYS A 89 -2.07 -14.27 -11.15
C LYS A 89 -2.87 -13.55 -12.22
#